data_AF-A0A7V9BPN3-F1
#
_entry.id   AF-A0A7V9BPN3-F1
#
_cell.length_a   1.000
_cell.length_b   1.000
_cell.length_c   1.000
_cell.angle_alpha   90.00
_cell.angle_beta   90.00
_cell.angle_gamma   90.00
#
_symmetry.space_group_name_H-M   'P 1'
#
loop_
_entity.id
_entity.type
_entity.pdbx_description
1 polymer ?
#
loop_
_entity_poly.entity_id
_entity_poly.type
_entity_poly.pdbx_seq_one_letter_code
_entity_poly.pdbx_strand_id
1 'polypeptide(L)'
;PHPEPHPDVVHMPAAELDALRDAATAPERYAAQQAAAEHEQLVIAAVRDGRIEPRHRDSWLQVLNADPAAIVDLLGLPTGRSDIPLDEIGHAGNGDDENPLTRLWPR
;
A
#
# COMPACT_ATOMS: atom_id res chain seq x y z
N PRO A 1 -1.90 -56.95 -35.77
CA PRO A 1 -2.16 -55.63 -35.18
C PRO A 1 -1.29 -55.43 -33.91
N HIS A 2 -0.10 -54.87 -34.10
CA HIS A 2 0.82 -54.51 -33.02
C HIS A 2 0.52 -53.05 -32.63
N PRO A 3 0.16 -52.75 -31.37
CA PRO A 3 -0.06 -51.36 -30.97
C PRO A 3 1.31 -50.66 -30.87
N GLU A 4 1.54 -49.68 -31.75
CA GLU A 4 2.68 -48.78 -31.60
C GLU A 4 2.51 -47.96 -30.31
N PRO A 5 3.56 -47.79 -29.48
CA PRO A 5 3.48 -46.90 -28.35
C PRO A 5 3.34 -45.47 -28.87
N HIS A 6 2.17 -44.86 -28.65
CA HIS A 6 1.99 -43.44 -28.89
C HIS A 6 2.99 -42.66 -28.03
N PRO A 7 3.71 -41.66 -28.57
CA PRO A 7 4.73 -40.89 -27.86
C PRO A 7 4.19 -39.99 -26.72
N ASP A 8 2.95 -40.19 -26.28
CA ASP A 8 2.18 -39.23 -25.49
C ASP A 8 1.92 -39.70 -24.04
N VAL A 9 2.64 -40.73 -23.57
CA VAL A 9 2.57 -41.19 -22.18
C VAL A 9 3.97 -41.14 -21.56
N VAL A 10 4.24 -40.07 -20.82
CA VAL A 10 5.48 -39.94 -20.04
C VAL A 10 5.30 -40.73 -18.75
N HIS A 11 5.90 -41.91 -18.70
CA HIS A 11 6.04 -42.68 -17.46
C HIS A 11 7.12 -42.05 -16.59
N MET A 12 6.71 -41.28 -15.58
CA MET A 12 7.60 -40.61 -14.64
C MET A 12 7.45 -41.19 -13.22
N PRO A 13 8.54 -41.40 -12.47
CA PRO A 13 8.48 -41.84 -11.08
C PRO A 13 7.80 -40.79 -10.19
N ALA A 14 7.05 -41.25 -9.19
CA ALA A 14 6.23 -40.38 -8.32
C ALA A 14 7.04 -39.25 -7.64
N ALA A 15 8.29 -39.51 -7.27
CA ALA A 15 9.18 -38.51 -6.67
C ALA A 15 9.53 -37.35 -7.62
N GLU A 16 9.64 -37.63 -8.92
CA GLU A 16 9.95 -36.63 -9.94
C GLU A 16 8.70 -35.81 -10.32
N LEU A 17 7.51 -36.43 -10.23
CA LEU A 17 6.24 -35.71 -10.34
C LEU A 17 6.02 -34.72 -9.19
N ASP A 18 6.33 -35.11 -7.95
CA ASP A 18 6.22 -34.20 -6.79
C ASP A 18 7.25 -33.08 -6.87
N ALA A 19 8.48 -33.37 -7.26
CA ALA A 19 9.49 -32.34 -7.50
C ALA A 19 9.06 -31.36 -8.61
N LEU A 20 8.40 -31.85 -9.67
CA LEU A 20 7.90 -31.01 -10.75
C LEU A 20 6.72 -30.14 -10.31
N ARG A 21 5.83 -30.65 -9.45
CA ARG A 21 4.75 -29.87 -8.83
C ARG A 21 5.28 -28.80 -7.89
N ASP A 22 6.28 -29.13 -7.08
CA ASP A 22 6.94 -28.17 -6.20
C ASP A 22 7.65 -27.08 -7.02
N ALA A 23 8.34 -27.46 -8.09
CA ALA A 23 8.97 -26.52 -9.01
C ALA A 23 7.96 -25.64 -9.76
N ALA A 24 6.77 -26.16 -10.07
CA ALA A 24 5.71 -25.40 -10.73
C ALA A 24 5.07 -24.35 -9.80
N THR A 25 5.02 -24.60 -8.48
CA THR A 25 4.49 -23.64 -7.48
C THR A 25 5.54 -22.64 -6.97
N ALA A 26 6.82 -22.94 -7.15
CA ALA A 26 7.92 -22.06 -6.79
C ALA A 26 7.84 -20.65 -7.43
N PRO A 27 7.62 -20.48 -8.76
CA PRO A 27 7.60 -19.15 -9.39
C PRO A 27 6.48 -18.26 -8.86
N GLU A 28 5.30 -18.82 -8.53
CA GLU A 28 4.20 -18.06 -7.95
C GLU A 28 4.55 -17.51 -6.56
N ARG A 29 5.24 -18.33 -5.75
CA ARG A 29 5.71 -17.91 -4.42
C ARG A 29 6.79 -16.83 -4.51
N TYR A 30 7.70 -16.93 -5.47
CA TYR A 30 8.72 -15.91 -5.68
C TYR A 30 8.12 -14.60 -6.20
N ALA A 31 7.15 -14.67 -7.12
CA ALA A 31 6.47 -13.48 -7.63
C ALA A 31 5.74 -12.72 -6.53
N ALA A 32 5.04 -13.43 -5.64
CA ALA A 32 4.35 -12.83 -4.50
C ALA A 32 5.31 -12.15 -3.51
N GLN A 33 6.47 -12.77 -3.26
CA GLN A 33 7.50 -12.20 -2.37
C GLN A 33 8.14 -10.93 -2.97
N GLN A 34 8.38 -10.93 -4.28
CA GLN A 34 8.93 -9.75 -4.95
C GLN A 34 7.96 -8.57 -4.92
N ALA A 35 6.67 -8.81 -5.20
CA ALA A 35 5.65 -7.77 -5.13
C ALA A 35 5.56 -7.14 -3.72
N ALA A 36 5.59 -7.96 -2.67
CA ALA A 36 5.58 -7.47 -1.30
C ALA A 36 6.82 -6.62 -0.96
N ALA A 37 8.01 -7.06 -1.39
CA ALA A 37 9.24 -6.31 -1.19
C ALA A 37 9.25 -4.99 -1.97
N GLU A 38 8.73 -4.98 -3.20
CA GLU A 38 8.59 -3.77 -4.01
C GLU A 38 7.63 -2.76 -3.36
N HIS A 39 6.47 -3.22 -2.88
CA HIS A 39 5.53 -2.37 -2.15
C HIS A 39 6.17 -1.76 -0.90
N GLU A 40 6.93 -2.56 -0.14
CA GLU A 40 7.66 -2.08 1.04
C GLU A 40 8.67 -0.99 0.70
N GLN A 41 9.46 -1.18 -0.36
CA GLN A 41 10.41 -0.16 -0.80
C GLN A 41 9.73 1.13 -1.27
N LEU A 42 8.60 1.02 -1.98
CA LEU A 42 7.83 2.18 -2.44
C LEU A 42 7.27 2.99 -1.26
N VAL A 43 6.70 2.33 -0.25
CA VAL A 43 6.19 3.00 0.95
C VAL A 43 7.33 3.64 1.73
N ILE A 44 8.49 2.96 1.88
CA ILE A 44 9.66 3.56 2.54
C ILE A 44 10.17 4.80 1.79
N ALA A 45 10.22 4.74 0.46
CA ALA A 45 10.59 5.89 -0.36
C ALA A 45 9.59 7.05 -0.17
N ALA A 46 8.29 6.77 -0.17
CA ALA A 46 7.25 7.78 0.06
C ALA A 46 7.33 8.41 1.46
N VAL A 47 7.70 7.63 2.50
CA VAL A 47 7.96 8.18 3.85
C VAL A 47 9.17 9.12 3.83
N ARG A 48 10.26 8.72 3.15
CA ARG A 48 11.49 9.52 3.06
C ARG A 48 11.26 10.83 2.31
N ASP A 49 10.46 10.78 1.24
CA ASP A 49 10.06 11.94 0.44
C ASP A 49 9.06 12.86 1.18
N GLY A 50 8.58 12.44 2.35
CA GLY A 50 7.60 13.18 3.14
C GLY A 50 6.18 13.15 2.58
N ARG A 51 5.90 12.32 1.57
CA ARG A 51 4.57 12.13 0.97
C ARG A 51 3.59 11.49 1.94
N ILE A 52 4.10 10.60 2.78
CA ILE A 52 3.33 9.93 3.83
C ILE A 52 4.06 10.02 5.17
N GLU A 53 3.30 10.11 6.25
CA GLU A 53 3.91 10.10 7.57
C GLU A 53 4.32 8.68 7.97
N PRO A 54 5.39 8.50 8.76
CA PRO A 54 5.86 7.17 9.18
C PRO A 54 4.78 6.31 9.86
N ARG A 55 3.85 6.94 10.60
CA ARG A 55 2.74 6.25 11.28
C ARG A 55 1.72 5.64 10.32
N HIS A 56 1.64 6.13 9.07
CA HIS A 56 0.72 5.61 8.06
C HIS A 56 1.34 4.51 7.19
N ARG A 57 2.63 4.18 7.39
CA ARG A 57 3.35 3.14 6.65
C ARG A 57 2.58 1.82 6.59
N ASP A 58 2.18 1.28 7.74
CA ASP A 58 1.54 -0.04 7.80
C ASP A 58 0.13 -0.02 7.19
N SER A 59 -0.57 1.12 7.27
CA SER A 59 -1.86 1.31 6.59
C SER A 59 -1.69 1.28 5.07
N TRP A 60 -0.67 1.96 4.54
CA TRP A 60 -0.38 1.95 3.11
C TRP A 60 0.06 0.59 2.60
N LEU A 61 0.83 -0.18 3.38
CA LEU A 61 1.18 -1.55 3.00
C LEU A 61 -0.05 -2.47 2.93
N GLN A 62 -1.00 -2.31 3.85
CA GLN A 62 -2.27 -3.06 3.78
C GLN A 62 -3.09 -2.68 2.54
N VAL A 63 -3.13 -1.39 2.21
CA VAL A 63 -3.81 -0.89 1.01
C VAL A 63 -3.16 -1.47 -0.26
N LEU A 64 -1.83 -1.43 -0.38
CA LEU A 64 -1.12 -1.95 -1.56
C LEU A 64 -1.22 -3.47 -1.73
N ASN A 65 -1.33 -4.21 -0.62
CA ASN A 65 -1.58 -5.66 -0.67
C ASN A 65 -3.02 -6.00 -1.09
N ALA A 66 -3.99 -5.15 -0.77
CA ALA A 66 -5.39 -5.33 -1.16
C ALA A 66 -5.67 -4.81 -2.57
N ASP A 67 -5.04 -3.69 -2.94
CA ASP A 67 -5.17 -3.02 -4.24
C ASP A 67 -3.80 -2.49 -4.71
N PRO A 68 -3.11 -3.24 -5.60
CA PRO A 68 -1.84 -2.79 -6.18
C PRO A 68 -1.96 -1.50 -7.01
N ALA A 69 -3.16 -1.14 -7.49
CA ALA A 69 -3.37 0.06 -8.28
C ALA A 69 -3.23 1.36 -7.45
N ALA A 70 -3.36 1.25 -6.12
CA ALA A 70 -3.19 2.38 -5.20
C ALA A 70 -1.74 2.94 -5.15
N ILE A 71 -0.77 2.30 -5.83
CA ILE A 71 0.55 2.89 -6.11
C ILE A 71 0.43 4.24 -6.82
N VAL A 72 -0.54 4.39 -7.73
CA VAL A 72 -0.74 5.64 -8.49
C VAL A 72 -1.13 6.78 -7.54
N ASP A 73 -1.98 6.48 -6.57
CA ASP A 73 -2.39 7.45 -5.54
C ASP A 73 -1.22 7.82 -4.64
N LEU A 74 -0.43 6.83 -4.19
CA LEU A 74 0.76 7.05 -3.37
C LEU A 74 1.80 7.94 -4.07
N LEU A 75 2.02 7.73 -5.37
CA LEU A 75 2.93 8.54 -6.19
C LEU A 75 2.33 9.90 -6.59
N GLY A 76 1.01 10.04 -6.54
CA GLY A 76 0.30 11.30 -6.77
C GLY A 76 0.28 12.23 -5.57
N LEU A 77 0.61 11.73 -4.36
CA LEU A 77 0.67 12.55 -3.16
C LEU A 77 1.73 13.66 -3.28
N PRO A 78 1.43 14.89 -2.84
CA PRO A 78 2.40 15.97 -2.83
C PRO A 78 3.64 15.56 -2.02
N THR A 79 4.81 15.95 -2.53
CA THR A 79 6.08 15.74 -1.83
C THR A 79 6.32 16.87 -0.85
N GLY A 80 7.03 16.56 0.23
CA GLY A 80 7.22 17.49 1.34
C GLY A 80 6.21 17.26 2.44
N ARG A 81 6.68 17.40 3.68
CA ARG A 81 5.84 17.39 4.88
C ARG A 81 4.65 18.29 4.61
N SER A 82 3.50 17.66 4.46
CA SER A 82 2.15 18.18 4.66
C SER A 82 2.17 19.69 4.92
N ASP A 83 1.61 20.46 3.99
CA ASP A 83 1.20 21.86 4.13
C ASP A 83 0.23 22.04 5.33
N ILE A 84 0.69 21.68 6.53
CA ILE A 84 0.14 22.06 7.80
C ILE A 84 0.95 23.31 8.12
N PRO A 85 0.39 24.51 7.93
CA PRO A 85 1.02 25.72 8.41
C PRO A 85 1.28 25.53 9.90
N LEU A 86 2.56 25.42 10.27
CA LEU A 86 3.01 25.50 11.66
C LEU A 86 3.03 26.96 12.12
N ASP A 87 2.93 27.90 11.18
CA ASP A 87 2.64 29.30 11.45
C ASP A 87 1.14 29.42 11.69
N GLU A 88 0.75 29.76 12.92
CA GLU A 88 -0.62 30.20 13.22
C GLU A 88 -0.93 31.40 12.30
N ILE A 89 -1.81 31.22 11.32
CA ILE A 89 -2.45 32.35 10.64
C ILE A 89 -3.27 33.03 11.72
N GLY A 90 -2.70 34.10 12.27
CA GLY A 90 -3.02 34.65 13.58
C GLY A 90 -4.51 34.70 13.92
N HIS A 91 -4.81 34.52 15.21
CA HIS A 91 -6.13 34.79 15.75
C HIS A 91 -6.64 36.11 15.18
N ALA A 92 -7.70 36.05 14.37
CA ALA A 92 -8.51 37.21 14.04
C ALA A 92 -9.24 37.64 15.31
N GLY A 93 -8.50 38.21 16.26
CA GLY A 93 -9.02 39.06 17.32
C GLY A 93 -9.40 40.39 16.69
N ASN A 94 -10.42 40.33 15.82
CA ASN A 94 -11.17 41.52 15.48
C ASN A 94 -11.74 42.02 16.79
N GLY A 95 -11.52 43.31 17.05
CA GLY A 95 -12.01 43.99 18.23
C GLY A 95 -13.50 43.77 18.47
N ASP A 96 -13.88 44.12 19.70
CA ASP A 96 -15.21 44.06 20.28
C ASP A 96 -15.55 42.74 20.98
N ASP A 97 -15.10 42.71 22.24
CA ASP A 97 -15.62 41.96 23.39
C ASP A 97 -17.12 42.24 23.67
N GLU A 98 -17.96 42.35 22.64
CA GLU A 98 -19.41 42.41 22.77
C GLU A 98 -20.00 41.07 22.30
N ASN A 99 -20.02 40.10 23.21
CA ASN A 99 -20.86 38.91 23.06
C ASN A 99 -22.34 39.33 22.94
N PRO A 100 -22.99 39.19 21.77
CA PRO A 100 -24.38 39.62 21.58
C PRO A 100 -25.38 38.75 22.35
N LEU A 101 -24.96 37.59 22.89
CA LEU A 101 -25.79 36.73 23.71
C LEU A 101 -25.90 37.20 25.18
N THR A 102 -25.03 38.12 25.61
CA THR A 102 -25.10 38.69 26.97
C THR A 102 -26.18 39.77 27.11
N ARG A 103 -26.75 40.26 25.99
CA ARG A 103 -27.75 41.36 25.99
C ARG A 103 -29.21 40.88 26.13
N LEU A 104 -29.44 39.56 26.12
CA LEU A 104 -30.78 38.96 25.99
C LEU A 104 -31.40 38.44 27.30
N TRP A 105 -30.69 38.48 28.44
CA TRP A 105 -31.27 38.07 29.73
C TRP A 105 -31.36 39.24 30.73
N PRO A 106 -32.58 39.72 31.05
CA PRO A 106 -32.78 40.62 32.18
C PRO A 106 -32.62 39.83 33.48
N ARG A 107 -31.95 40.46 34.45
CA ARG A 107 -31.71 39.91 35.79
C ARG A 107 -32.95 39.93 36.67
#